data_AF-A0A967CBE2-F1
#
_entry.id   AF-A0A967CBE2-F1
#
_cell.length_a   1.000
_cell.length_b   1.000
_cell.length_c   1.000
_cell.angle_alpha   90.00
_cell.angle_beta   90.00
_cell.angle_gamma   90.00
#
_symmetry.space_group_name_H-M   'P 1'
#
loop_
_entity.id
_entity.type
_entity.pdbx_description
1 polymer ?
#
loop_
_entity_poly.entity_id
_entity_poly.type
_entity_poly.pdbx_seq_one_letter_code
_entity_poly.pdbx_strand_id
1 'polypeptide(L)'
;MAYWIVALIVLFILAPMVRLWPSAKDRQAMEGRRVAMKRGVGVELTQILDPVPIQDKYKTPSGMPIEPKLSVVAFRARHGQLVDDKNRPCDWFAERVGESPSPLAKKKGVKRADWMVWFEEQRMPESKAEEKLVDEVLSVVVAAPKSVVSMDWQNRALSAYWVENGRSEEVEMICDQLESLLEAHT
;
A
#
# COMPACT_ATOMS: atom_id res chain seq x y z
N MET A 1 -56.20 -15.17 0.36
CA MET A 1 -55.39 -15.67 1.49
C MET A 1 -54.19 -16.49 1.04
N ALA A 2 -54.35 -17.53 0.22
CA ALA A 2 -53.24 -18.36 -0.27
C ALA A 2 -52.10 -17.57 -0.97
N TYR A 3 -52.44 -16.57 -1.79
CA TYR A 3 -51.44 -15.75 -2.49
C TYR A 3 -50.50 -14.97 -1.55
N TRP A 4 -50.99 -14.53 -0.38
CA TRP A 4 -50.16 -13.84 0.62
C TRP A 4 -49.15 -14.77 1.28
N ILE A 5 -49.54 -16.03 1.51
CA ILE A 5 -48.66 -17.07 2.06
C ILE A 5 -47.54 -17.38 1.06
N VAL A 6 -47.88 -17.54 -0.22
CA VAL A 6 -46.89 -17.78 -1.29
C VAL A 6 -45.93 -16.59 -1.43
N ALA A 7 -46.43 -15.35 -1.39
CA ALA A 7 -45.60 -14.15 -1.44
C ALA A 7 -44.61 -14.07 -0.27
N LEU A 8 -45.05 -14.44 0.94
CA LEU A 8 -44.21 -14.44 2.14
C LEU A 8 -43.11 -15.50 2.07
N ILE A 9 -43.42 -16.70 1.56
CA ILE A 9 -42.44 -17.77 1.33
C ILE A 9 -41.38 -17.34 0.31
N VAL A 10 -41.79 -16.75 -0.83
CA VAL A 10 -40.86 -16.25 -1.85
C VAL A 10 -39.93 -15.17 -1.27
N LEU A 11 -40.47 -14.27 -0.46
CA LEU A 11 -39.69 -13.21 0.18
C LEU A 11 -38.69 -13.76 1.20
N PHE A 12 -39.06 -14.82 1.93
CA PHE A 12 -38.18 -15.50 2.88
C PHE A 12 -37.01 -16.23 2.18
N ILE A 13 -37.23 -16.71 0.96
CA ILE A 13 -36.19 -17.33 0.12
C ILE A 13 -35.26 -16.27 -0.50
N LEU A 14 -35.81 -15.13 -0.92
CA LEU A 14 -35.03 -14.05 -1.56
C LEU A 14 -34.25 -13.20 -0.55
N ALA A 15 -34.76 -13.01 0.68
CA ALA A 15 -34.13 -12.20 1.72
C ALA A 15 -32.66 -12.59 2.02
N PRO A 16 -32.28 -13.87 2.21
CA PRO A 16 -30.89 -14.24 2.43
C PRO A 16 -29.99 -14.01 1.20
N MET A 17 -30.54 -14.06 -0.03
CA MET A 17 -29.76 -13.80 -1.26
C MET A 17 -29.33 -12.34 -1.38
N VAL A 18 -30.20 -11.39 -1.03
CA VAL A 18 -29.88 -9.95 -1.10
C VAL A 18 -28.75 -9.59 -0.12
N ARG A 19 -28.62 -10.33 0.98
CA ARG A 19 -27.55 -10.13 1.97
C ARG A 19 -26.16 -10.57 1.48
N LEU A 20 -26.10 -11.40 0.44
CA LEU A 20 -24.84 -11.82 -0.21
C LEU A 20 -24.39 -10.84 -1.30
N TRP A 21 -25.15 -9.77 -1.57
CA TRP A 21 -24.71 -8.78 -2.54
C TRP A 21 -23.49 -8.02 -2.01
N PRO A 22 -22.45 -7.88 -2.84
CA PRO A 22 -21.26 -7.12 -2.45
C PRO A 22 -21.66 -5.70 -2.15
N SER A 23 -21.14 -5.18 -1.04
CA SER A 23 -21.37 -3.80 -0.61
C SER A 23 -20.85 -2.83 -1.67
N ALA A 24 -21.39 -1.61 -1.70
CA ALA A 24 -20.90 -0.56 -2.59
C ALA A 24 -19.39 -0.32 -2.41
N LYS A 25 -18.88 -0.47 -1.18
CA LYS A 25 -17.45 -0.37 -0.86
C LYS A 25 -16.63 -1.50 -1.50
N ASP A 26 -17.13 -2.73 -1.45
CA ASP A 26 -16.46 -3.89 -2.05
C ASP A 26 -16.41 -3.77 -3.57
N ARG A 27 -17.44 -3.19 -4.19
CA ARG A 27 -17.47 -2.91 -5.63
C ARG A 27 -16.42 -1.87 -6.03
N GLN A 28 -16.33 -0.77 -5.29
CA GLN A 28 -15.32 0.28 -5.54
C GLN A 28 -13.89 -0.23 -5.37
N ALA A 29 -13.65 -1.01 -4.30
CA ALA A 29 -12.40 -1.71 -4.08
C ALA A 29 -12.04 -2.62 -5.27
N MET A 30 -12.98 -3.46 -5.71
CA MET A 30 -12.77 -4.36 -6.85
C MET A 30 -12.53 -3.61 -8.17
N GLU A 31 -13.17 -2.46 -8.37
CA GLU A 31 -12.97 -1.61 -9.54
C GLU A 31 -11.57 -1.00 -9.56
N GLY A 32 -11.11 -0.44 -8.44
CA GLY A 32 -9.74 0.07 -8.32
C GLY A 32 -8.69 -1.01 -8.61
N ARG A 33 -8.86 -2.21 -8.04
CA ARG A 33 -7.98 -3.34 -8.31
C ARG A 33 -7.97 -3.75 -9.78
N ARG A 34 -9.14 -3.70 -10.46
CA ARG A 34 -9.23 -3.98 -11.91
C ARG A 34 -8.52 -2.92 -12.75
N VAL A 35 -8.58 -1.64 -12.36
CA VAL A 35 -7.85 -0.56 -13.06
C VAL A 35 -6.35 -0.81 -12.99
N ALA A 36 -5.82 -1.11 -11.80
CA ALA A 36 -4.41 -1.44 -11.64
C ALA A 36 -3.99 -2.69 -12.45
N MET A 37 -4.78 -3.77 -12.40
CA MET A 37 -4.49 -4.99 -13.18
C MET A 37 -4.49 -4.74 -14.69
N LYS A 38 -5.37 -3.87 -15.21
CA LYS A 38 -5.38 -3.49 -16.64
C LYS A 38 -4.10 -2.79 -17.07
N ARG A 39 -3.42 -2.09 -16.15
CA ARG A 39 -2.12 -1.47 -16.39
C ARG A 39 -0.94 -2.43 -16.22
N GLY A 40 -1.21 -3.73 -15.98
CA GLY A 40 -0.16 -4.73 -15.76
C GLY A 40 0.44 -4.71 -14.35
N VAL A 41 -0.12 -3.93 -13.43
CA VAL A 41 0.28 -3.92 -12.02
C VAL A 41 -0.39 -5.10 -11.31
N GLY A 42 0.42 -5.98 -10.72
CA GLY A 42 -0.06 -7.08 -9.89
C GLY A 42 -0.70 -6.55 -8.62
N VAL A 43 -1.80 -7.14 -8.18
CA VAL A 43 -2.53 -6.71 -6.99
C VAL A 43 -2.65 -7.88 -6.03
N GLU A 44 -2.14 -7.73 -4.82
CA GLU A 44 -2.14 -8.76 -3.78
C GLU A 44 -2.72 -8.20 -2.48
N LEU A 45 -3.61 -8.95 -1.82
CA LEU A 45 -4.15 -8.58 -0.51
C LEU A 45 -3.24 -9.16 0.57
N THR A 46 -2.56 -8.30 1.31
CA THR A 46 -1.56 -8.72 2.30
C THR A 46 -1.77 -8.02 3.63
N GLN A 47 -1.05 -8.47 4.65
CA GLN A 47 -1.00 -7.81 5.94
C GLN A 47 0.43 -7.41 6.23
N ILE A 48 0.62 -6.15 6.60
CA ILE A 48 1.92 -5.60 7.02
C ILE A 48 1.81 -5.15 8.48
N LEU A 49 2.95 -4.98 9.15
CA LEU A 49 2.96 -4.31 10.44
C LEU A 49 2.64 -2.83 10.21
N ASP A 50 1.72 -2.28 10.99
CA ASP A 50 1.37 -0.86 10.93
C ASP A 50 2.59 -0.05 11.36
N PRO A 51 3.17 0.79 10.48
CA PRO A 51 4.35 1.56 10.82
C PRO A 51 4.01 2.76 11.73
N VAL A 52 2.72 3.10 11.91
CA VAL A 52 2.25 4.09 12.89
C VAL A 52 1.09 3.52 13.71
N PRO A 53 1.36 2.56 14.62
CA PRO A 53 0.31 1.83 15.31
C PRO A 53 -0.41 2.73 16.32
N ILE A 54 -1.70 2.99 16.09
CA ILE A 54 -2.57 3.63 17.08
C ILE A 54 -2.93 2.57 18.13
N GLN A 55 -2.25 2.57 19.28
CA GLN A 55 -2.38 1.52 20.30
C GLN A 55 -3.82 1.26 20.75
N ASP A 56 -4.69 2.26 20.75
CA ASP A 56 -6.10 2.10 21.13
C ASP A 56 -6.91 1.26 20.15
N LYS A 57 -6.49 1.20 18.89
CA LYS A 57 -7.14 0.40 17.84
C LYS A 57 -6.77 -1.08 17.92
N TYR A 58 -5.65 -1.40 18.55
CA TYR A 58 -5.08 -2.75 18.62
C TYR A 58 -5.22 -3.34 20.02
N LYS A 59 -6.46 -3.34 20.53
CA LYS A 59 -6.83 -3.92 21.82
C LYS A 59 -7.95 -4.94 21.63
N THR A 60 -7.87 -6.06 22.34
CA THR A 60 -9.00 -7.00 22.42
C THR A 60 -10.16 -6.35 23.18
N PRO A 61 -11.38 -6.91 23.11
CA PRO A 61 -12.48 -6.49 23.98
C PRO A 61 -12.15 -6.58 25.49
N SER A 62 -11.16 -7.40 25.86
CA SER A 62 -10.62 -7.53 27.22
C SER A 62 -9.47 -6.57 27.54
N GLY A 63 -9.07 -5.70 26.61
CA GLY A 63 -8.01 -4.71 26.79
C GLY A 63 -6.57 -5.22 26.59
N MET A 64 -6.38 -6.46 26.12
CA MET A 64 -5.05 -7.00 25.83
C MET A 64 -4.50 -6.41 24.52
N PRO A 65 -3.20 -6.06 24.46
CA PRO A 65 -2.59 -5.55 23.23
C PRO A 65 -2.52 -6.64 22.16
N ILE A 66 -2.80 -6.26 20.92
CA ILE A 66 -2.73 -7.13 19.73
C ILE A 66 -1.58 -6.64 18.85
N GLU A 67 -0.92 -7.56 18.15
CA GLU A 67 0.04 -7.19 17.09
C GLU A 67 -0.63 -6.25 16.08
N PRO A 68 -0.03 -5.09 15.77
CA PRO A 68 -0.66 -4.10 14.92
C PRO A 68 -0.54 -4.48 13.44
N LYS A 69 -1.27 -5.52 13.02
CA LYS A 69 -1.32 -5.95 11.62
C LYS A 69 -2.36 -5.12 10.87
N LEU A 70 -1.91 -4.47 9.80
CA LEU A 70 -2.72 -3.65 8.92
C LEU A 70 -3.01 -4.42 7.63
N SER A 71 -4.30 -4.56 7.29
CA SER A 71 -4.69 -5.15 6.00
C SER A 71 -4.50 -4.10 4.90
N VAL A 72 -3.70 -4.44 3.91
CA VAL A 72 -3.29 -3.55 2.82
C VAL A 72 -3.40 -4.26 1.47
N VAL A 73 -3.50 -3.45 0.42
CA VAL A 73 -3.39 -3.90 -0.96
C VAL A 73 -1.97 -3.58 -1.42
N ALA A 74 -1.21 -4.62 -1.78
CA ALA A 74 0.09 -4.49 -2.40
C ALA A 74 -0.08 -4.39 -3.92
N PHE A 75 0.22 -3.21 -4.47
CA PHE A 75 0.35 -2.98 -5.90
C PHE A 75 1.79 -3.23 -6.30
N ARG A 76 2.03 -4.26 -7.12
CA ARG A 76 3.36 -4.70 -7.51
C ARG A 76 3.57 -4.53 -9.00
N ALA A 77 4.47 -3.64 -9.37
CA ALA A 77 4.91 -3.47 -10.74
C ALA A 77 6.26 -4.18 -10.91
N ARG A 78 6.36 -5.10 -11.88
CA ARG A 78 7.56 -5.91 -12.12
C ARG A 78 8.35 -5.35 -13.26
N HIS A 79 9.68 -5.32 -13.10
CA HIS A 79 10.57 -5.02 -14.19
C HIS A 79 10.65 -6.23 -15.14
N GLY A 80 10.27 -6.04 -16.41
CA GLY A 80 10.24 -7.12 -17.40
C GLY A 80 11.60 -7.43 -18.03
N GLN A 81 12.53 -6.47 -18.00
CA GLN A 81 13.83 -6.60 -18.65
C GLN A 81 14.89 -7.13 -17.67
N LEU A 82 15.77 -7.99 -18.16
CA LEU A 82 16.95 -8.45 -17.43
C LEU A 82 17.82 -7.24 -17.09
N VAL A 83 17.63 -6.67 -15.90
CA VAL A 83 18.55 -5.66 -15.37
C VAL A 83 19.91 -6.33 -15.23
N ASP A 84 20.93 -5.75 -15.86
CA ASP A 84 22.32 -6.16 -15.67
C ASP A 84 22.60 -6.17 -14.16
N ASP A 85 23.10 -7.28 -13.60
CA ASP A 85 23.35 -7.40 -12.15
C ASP A 85 24.29 -6.30 -11.65
N LYS A 86 25.11 -5.70 -12.53
CA LYS A 86 25.97 -4.55 -12.21
C LYS A 86 25.23 -3.22 -12.05
N ASN A 87 24.05 -3.09 -12.66
CA ASN A 87 23.22 -1.89 -12.60
C ASN A 87 21.90 -2.15 -11.87
N ARG A 88 21.84 -3.22 -11.07
CA ARG A 88 20.66 -3.53 -10.25
C ARG A 88 20.47 -2.42 -9.23
N PRO A 89 19.30 -1.76 -9.22
CA PRO A 89 18.99 -0.82 -8.15
C PRO A 89 19.01 -1.54 -6.80
N CYS A 90 19.69 -0.95 -5.82
CA CYS A 90 19.80 -1.51 -4.48
C CYS A 90 18.40 -1.77 -3.91
N ASP A 91 18.22 -2.92 -3.26
CA ASP A 91 16.95 -3.20 -2.60
C ASP A 91 16.74 -2.19 -1.47
N TRP A 92 15.60 -1.52 -1.50
CA TRP A 92 15.26 -0.44 -0.58
C TRP A 92 13.82 -0.58 -0.10
N PHE A 93 13.55 0.03 1.05
CA PHE A 93 12.27 -0.03 1.71
C PHE A 93 11.92 1.34 2.29
N ALA A 94 10.76 1.87 1.95
CA ALA A 94 10.26 3.14 2.44
C ALA A 94 8.99 2.91 3.26
N GLU A 95 8.95 3.41 4.49
CA GLU A 95 7.76 3.33 5.35
C GLU A 95 7.36 4.69 5.87
N ARG A 96 6.05 4.89 6.05
CA ARG A 96 5.57 6.08 6.72
C ARG A 96 5.85 6.01 8.21
N VAL A 97 6.51 7.01 8.76
CA VAL A 97 6.80 7.09 10.19
C VAL A 97 6.10 8.32 10.75
N GLY A 98 5.31 8.17 11.81
CA GLY A 98 4.54 9.29 12.38
C GLY A 98 5.43 10.41 12.93
N GLU A 99 6.63 10.06 13.41
CA GLU A 99 7.64 11.01 13.88
C GLU A 99 9.03 10.46 13.51
N SER A 100 9.66 10.98 12.45
CA SER A 100 10.95 10.46 11.94
C SER A 100 12.10 10.61 12.97
N PRO A 101 12.75 9.52 13.43
CA PRO A 101 13.96 9.56 14.26
C PRO A 101 15.24 9.96 13.50
N SER A 102 15.21 10.13 12.18
CA SER A 102 16.43 10.35 11.38
C SER A 102 17.08 11.73 11.60
N PRO A 103 18.36 11.82 12.01
CA PRO A 103 19.08 13.10 12.10
C PRO A 103 19.31 13.77 10.74
N LEU A 104 19.19 13.05 9.62
CA LEU A 104 19.18 13.62 8.27
C LEU A 104 17.91 14.46 8.03
N ALA A 105 16.78 14.12 8.66
CA ALA A 105 15.52 14.86 8.53
C ALA A 105 15.63 16.33 8.98
N LYS A 106 16.41 16.59 10.04
CA LYS A 106 16.59 17.95 10.60
C LYS A 106 17.43 18.88 9.73
N LYS A 107 18.23 18.37 8.79
CA LYS A 107 19.29 19.15 8.12
C LYS A 107 18.87 19.95 6.87
N LYS A 108 17.68 19.73 6.28
CA LYS A 108 17.26 20.42 5.04
C LYS A 108 15.95 21.22 5.13
N GLY A 109 15.34 21.43 6.30
CA GLY A 109 14.09 22.22 6.42
C GLY A 109 12.88 21.65 5.66
N VAL A 110 13.02 20.46 5.07
CA VAL A 110 11.93 19.67 4.50
C VAL A 110 11.14 19.12 5.68
N LYS A 111 9.81 19.15 5.62
CA LYS A 111 8.93 18.36 6.49
C LYS A 111 9.11 16.86 6.17
N ARG A 112 10.34 16.35 6.33
CA ARG A 112 10.85 14.98 6.17
C ARG A 112 10.26 14.03 7.24
N ALA A 113 9.11 14.39 7.83
CA ALA A 113 8.64 13.81 9.08
C ALA A 113 7.87 12.50 8.88
N ASP A 114 7.29 12.27 7.70
CA ASP A 114 6.29 11.22 7.50
C ASP A 114 6.85 9.96 6.86
N TRP A 115 8.13 9.90 6.44
CA TRP A 115 8.70 8.76 5.72
C TRP A 115 10.15 8.47 6.13
N MET A 116 10.50 7.19 6.23
CA MET A 116 11.87 6.69 6.38
C MET A 116 12.19 5.71 5.27
N VAL A 117 13.42 5.79 4.75
CA VAL A 117 13.97 4.85 3.76
C VAL A 117 15.09 4.06 4.40
N TRP A 118 15.04 2.75 4.20
CA TRP A 118 15.97 1.76 4.69
C TRP A 118 16.52 0.96 3.51
N PHE A 119 17.72 0.43 3.65
CA PHE A 119 18.29 -0.53 2.71
C PHE A 119 18.21 -1.95 3.26
N GLU A 120 18.74 -2.92 2.52
CA GLU A 120 18.85 -4.32 2.93
C GLU A 120 19.21 -4.46 4.42
N GLU A 121 18.47 -5.31 5.14
CA GLU A 121 18.58 -5.51 6.60
C GLU A 121 18.27 -4.28 7.48
N GLN A 122 17.47 -3.32 7.00
CA GLN A 122 17.13 -2.08 7.71
C GLN A 122 18.35 -1.21 8.07
N ARG A 123 19.43 -1.31 7.29
CA ARG A 123 20.60 -0.44 7.49
C ARG A 123 20.36 0.97 6.96
N MET A 124 20.99 1.94 7.61
CA MET A 124 21.05 3.32 7.12
C MET A 124 22.00 3.41 5.89
N PRO A 125 21.80 4.42 5.00
CA PRO A 125 22.74 4.67 3.93
C PRO A 125 24.15 4.94 4.48
N GLU A 126 25.15 4.25 3.96
CA GLU A 126 26.56 4.41 4.35
C GLU A 126 27.38 5.09 3.24
N SER A 127 26.92 5.01 1.99
CA SER A 127 27.61 5.58 0.83
C SER A 127 26.92 6.83 0.29
N LYS A 128 27.69 7.73 -0.35
CA LYS A 128 27.14 8.91 -1.04
C LYS A 128 26.17 8.56 -2.17
N ALA A 129 26.32 7.39 -2.78
CA ALA A 129 25.41 6.91 -3.82
C ALA A 129 24.05 6.51 -3.20
N GLU A 130 24.07 5.82 -2.05
CA GLU A 130 22.86 5.49 -1.28
C GLU A 130 22.15 6.74 -0.76
N GLU A 131 22.89 7.74 -0.26
CA GLU A 131 22.29 9.03 0.15
C GLU A 131 21.57 9.73 -1.01
N LYS A 132 22.14 9.69 -2.22
CA LYS A 132 21.52 10.25 -3.42
C LYS A 132 20.25 9.50 -3.80
N LEU A 133 20.28 8.16 -3.75
CA LEU A 133 19.12 7.31 -4.00
C LEU A 133 18.01 7.55 -2.96
N VAL A 134 18.36 7.74 -1.69
CA VAL A 134 17.39 8.10 -0.64
C VAL A 134 16.71 9.44 -0.95
N ASP A 135 17.47 10.47 -1.33
CA ASP A 135 16.89 11.77 -1.69
C ASP A 135 15.96 11.65 -2.92
N GLU A 136 16.29 10.78 -3.89
CA GLU A 136 15.47 10.50 -5.08
C GLU A 136 14.18 9.73 -4.73
N VAL A 137 14.28 8.60 -4.04
CA VAL A 137 13.13 7.80 -3.57
C VAL A 137 12.20 8.67 -2.72
N LEU A 138 12.74 9.44 -1.78
CA LEU A 138 11.94 10.33 -0.95
C LEU A 138 11.21 11.40 -1.77
N SER A 139 11.82 11.93 -2.84
CA SER A 139 11.16 12.94 -3.67
C SER A 139 9.87 12.42 -4.31
N VAL A 140 9.82 11.13 -4.64
CA VAL A 140 8.65 10.49 -5.25
C VAL A 140 7.67 10.01 -4.18
N VAL A 141 8.17 9.35 -3.14
CA VAL A 141 7.36 8.74 -2.08
C VAL A 141 6.63 9.82 -1.25
N VAL A 142 7.17 11.03 -1.11
CA VAL A 142 6.48 12.16 -0.47
C VAL A 142 5.22 12.58 -1.23
N ALA A 143 5.19 12.43 -2.55
CA ALA A 143 4.01 12.72 -3.36
C ALA A 143 2.93 11.64 -3.27
N ALA A 144 3.23 10.47 -2.66
CA ALA A 144 2.28 9.38 -2.56
C ALA A 144 1.07 9.75 -1.67
N PRO A 145 -0.12 9.23 -1.98
CA PRO A 145 -1.31 9.41 -1.14
C PRO A 145 -1.04 9.02 0.33
N LYS A 146 -1.71 9.70 1.27
CA LYS A 146 -1.58 9.41 2.72
C LYS A 146 -1.99 7.98 3.11
N SER A 147 -2.80 7.35 2.27
CA SER A 147 -3.26 5.97 2.38
C SER A 147 -2.20 4.94 1.97
N VAL A 148 -1.14 5.35 1.24
CA VAL A 148 0.03 4.52 1.01
C VAL A 148 0.90 4.55 2.25
N VAL A 149 1.16 3.39 2.82
CA VAL A 149 1.79 3.25 4.13
C VAL A 149 3.24 2.81 4.01
N SER A 150 3.56 2.03 2.98
CA SER A 150 4.93 1.64 2.67
C SER A 150 5.11 1.42 1.18
N MET A 151 6.35 1.48 0.71
CA MET A 151 6.78 1.15 -0.64
C MET A 151 8.10 0.40 -0.57
N ASP A 152 8.29 -0.60 -1.43
CA ASP A 152 9.51 -1.39 -1.47
C ASP A 152 10.01 -1.58 -2.89
N TRP A 153 11.33 -1.72 -3.03
CA TRP A 153 11.95 -2.29 -4.20
C TRP A 153 12.70 -3.55 -3.77
N GLN A 154 12.15 -4.70 -4.13
CA GLN A 154 12.74 -6.00 -3.80
C GLN A 154 12.56 -6.97 -4.95
N ASN A 155 13.57 -7.82 -5.19
CA ASN A 155 13.49 -8.89 -6.19
C ASN A 155 13.02 -8.40 -7.58
N ARG A 156 13.50 -7.22 -8.01
CA ARG A 156 13.15 -6.57 -9.30
C ARG A 156 11.67 -6.20 -9.43
N ALA A 157 10.98 -6.03 -8.31
CA ALA A 157 9.62 -5.57 -8.25
C ALA A 157 9.53 -4.36 -7.32
N LEU A 158 8.84 -3.33 -7.81
CA LEU A 158 8.43 -2.20 -7.01
C LEU A 158 7.05 -2.49 -6.44
N SER A 159 6.90 -2.49 -5.12
CA SER A 159 5.61 -2.70 -4.46
C SER A 159 5.19 -1.44 -3.70
N ALA A 160 3.91 -1.08 -3.78
CA ALA A 160 3.29 -0.05 -2.95
C ALA A 160 2.17 -0.66 -2.10
N TYR A 161 2.21 -0.43 -0.80
CA TYR A 161 1.24 -0.95 0.16
C TYR A 161 0.23 0.14 0.53
N TRP A 162 -1.01 -0.05 0.11
CA TRP A 162 -2.08 0.92 0.24
C TRP A 162 -3.18 0.41 1.16
N VAL A 163 -3.61 1.27 2.10
CA VAL A 163 -4.80 1.03 2.92
C VAL A 163 -6.03 1.37 2.08
N GLU A 164 -6.77 0.32 1.72
CA GLU A 164 -7.93 0.46 0.86
C GLU A 164 -9.01 1.34 1.49
N ASN A 165 -9.30 2.46 0.82
CA ASN A 165 -10.29 3.44 1.26
C ASN A 165 -11.42 3.68 0.24
N GLY A 166 -11.40 2.95 -0.88
CA GLY A 166 -12.41 3.00 -1.95
C GLY A 166 -12.28 4.17 -2.93
N ARG A 167 -11.21 4.97 -2.84
CA ARG A 167 -10.97 6.09 -3.76
C ARG A 167 -10.19 5.64 -4.99
N SER A 168 -10.84 5.59 -6.14
CA SER A 168 -10.23 5.17 -7.41
C SER A 168 -9.12 6.11 -7.89
N GLU A 169 -9.26 7.41 -7.63
CA GLU A 169 -8.25 8.44 -7.98
C GLU A 169 -6.87 8.13 -7.34
N GLU A 170 -6.88 7.65 -6.09
CA GLU A 170 -5.63 7.29 -5.40
C GLU A 170 -4.96 6.07 -6.04
N VAL A 171 -5.73 5.15 -6.62
CA VAL A 171 -5.19 3.97 -7.31
C VAL A 171 -4.47 4.38 -8.60
N GLU A 172 -5.02 5.33 -9.35
CA GLU A 172 -4.37 5.85 -10.55
C GLU A 172 -3.06 6.56 -10.20
N MET A 173 -3.08 7.41 -9.17
CA MET A 173 -1.87 8.07 -8.67
C MET A 173 -0.78 7.06 -8.26
N ILE A 174 -1.17 5.98 -7.57
CA ILE A 174 -0.23 4.92 -7.18
C ILE A 174 0.36 4.24 -8.41
N CYS A 175 -0.46 3.93 -9.43
CA CYS A 175 0.04 3.32 -10.66
C CYS A 175 1.00 4.24 -11.40
N ASP A 176 0.65 5.52 -11.57
CA ASP A 176 1.51 6.51 -12.23
C ASP A 176 2.87 6.66 -11.50
N GLN A 177 2.86 6.63 -10.17
CA GLN A 177 4.09 6.67 -9.38
C GLN A 177 4.94 5.40 -9.53
N LEU A 178 4.30 4.23 -9.54
CA LEU A 178 5.01 2.96 -9.74
C LEU A 178 5.67 2.92 -11.13
N GLU A 179 4.96 3.38 -12.15
CA GLU A 179 5.48 3.48 -13.52
C GLU A 179 6.64 4.48 -13.61
N SER A 180 6.49 5.68 -13.05
CA SER A 180 7.55 6.70 -13.05
C SER A 180 8.81 6.25 -12.30
N LEU A 181 8.67 5.54 -11.18
CA LEU A 181 9.81 4.97 -10.45
C LEU A 181 10.47 3.84 -11.24
N LEU A 182 9.69 2.99 -11.89
CA LEU A 182 10.23 1.96 -12.77
C LEU A 182 11.05 2.56 -13.92
N GLU A 183 10.56 3.62 -14.56
CA GLU A 183 11.28 4.34 -15.62
C GLU A 183 12.55 5.06 -15.11
N ALA A 184 12.54 5.57 -13.89
CA ALA A 184 13.72 6.22 -13.31
C ALA A 184 14.85 5.22 -13.01
N HIS A 185 14.51 3.94 -12.79
CA HIS A 185 15.46 2.88 -12.45
C HIS A 185 15.87 2.01 -13.65
N THR A 186 15.40 2.31 -14.88
CA THR A 186 15.89 1.78 -16.16
C THR A 186 17.05 2.58 -16.73
#